data_AF-A0A2P6P9C2-F1
#
_entry.id   AF-A0A2P6P9C2-F1
#
_cell.length_a   1.000
_cell.length_b   1.000
_cell.length_c   1.000
_cell.angle_alpha   90.00
_cell.angle_beta   90.00
_cell.angle_gamma   90.00
#
_symmetry.space_group_name_H-M   'P 1'
#
loop_
_entity.id
_entity.type
_entity.pdbx_description
1 polymer ?
#
loop_
_entity_poly.entity_id
_entity_poly.type
_entity_poly.pdbx_seq_one_letter_code
_entity_poly.pdbx_strand_id
1 'polypeptide(L)'
;MACRGSILGVVNHPNLVKLLGYCSVDGERRIQRLLVYEYMPNRSLEDHLFNRALNPLPWITRLQIMLGAAQGLAYLHEGLEVQVIYRDFKSSNVLLDEDFKPKLSDFGLVIY
;
A
#
# COMPACT_ATOMS: atom_id res chain seq x y z
N MET A 1 -16.95 11.82 17.13
CA MET A 1 -17.64 11.66 15.84
C MET A 1 -16.82 10.69 15.00
N ALA A 2 -17.37 9.49 14.76
CA ALA A 2 -16.74 8.48 13.91
C ALA A 2 -16.93 8.89 12.45
N CYS A 3 -15.84 9.17 11.73
CA CYS A 3 -15.90 9.25 10.28
C CYS A 3 -16.27 7.86 9.75
N ARG A 4 -17.26 7.81 8.84
CA ARG A 4 -17.70 6.60 8.12
C ARG A 4 -16.49 5.73 7.75
N GLY A 5 -16.56 4.45 8.09
CA GLY A 5 -15.47 3.48 7.93
C GLY A 5 -14.78 3.62 6.58
N SER A 6 -13.53 4.07 6.59
CA SER A 6 -12.68 4.03 5.41
C SER A 6 -12.34 2.57 5.12
N ILE A 7 -12.39 2.16 3.85
CA ILE A 7 -11.92 0.83 3.38
C ILE A 7 -10.53 0.48 3.94
N LEU A 8 -9.70 1.52 4.16
CA LEU A 8 -8.38 1.45 4.78
C LEU A 8 -8.35 0.72 6.13
N GLY A 9 -9.43 0.76 6.91
CA GLY A 9 -9.55 0.03 8.18
C GLY A 9 -10.06 -1.41 8.05
N VAL A 10 -10.51 -1.82 6.86
CA VAL A 10 -11.21 -3.10 6.61
C VAL A 10 -10.36 -4.06 5.78
N VAL A 11 -9.40 -3.57 4.99
CA VAL A 11 -8.50 -4.41 4.20
C VAL A 11 -7.41 -5.03 5.07
N ASN A 12 -7.32 -6.36 5.07
CA ASN A 12 -6.28 -7.10 5.77
C ASN A 12 -5.75 -8.23 4.89
N HIS A 13 -4.65 -7.98 4.19
CA HIS A 13 -4.04 -8.93 3.27
C HIS A 13 -2.51 -8.79 3.35
N PRO A 14 -1.73 -9.90 3.28
CA PRO A 14 -0.27 -9.86 3.38
C PRO A 14 0.41 -8.96 2.34
N ASN A 15 -0.22 -8.75 1.19
CA ASN A 15 0.29 -7.88 0.12
C ASN A 15 -0.37 -6.49 0.05
N LEU A 16 -1.01 -6.03 1.12
CA LEU A 16 -1.51 -4.67 1.26
C LEU A 16 -0.88 -4.03 2.51
N VAL A 17 -0.47 -2.76 2.40
CA VAL A 17 0.10 -2.03 3.55
C VAL A 17 -1.01 -1.80 4.58
N LYS A 18 -0.75 -2.24 5.81
CA LYS A 18 -1.70 -2.13 6.90
C LYS A 18 -1.77 -0.70 7.45
N LEU A 19 -2.98 -0.13 7.47
CA LEU A 19 -3.26 1.07 8.25
C LEU A 19 -3.30 0.70 9.74
N LEU A 20 -2.41 1.29 10.54
CA LEU A 20 -2.33 1.09 11.98
C LEU A 20 -3.24 2.06 12.75
N GLY A 21 -3.46 3.25 12.19
CA GLY A 21 -4.31 4.26 12.81
C GLY A 21 -4.45 5.51 11.97
N TYR A 22 -5.30 6.42 12.43
CA TYR A 22 -5.49 7.73 11.82
C TYR A 22 -5.61 8.80 12.90
N CYS A 23 -5.24 10.02 12.56
CA CYS A 23 -5.45 11.20 13.39
C CYS A 23 -6.26 12.21 12.60
N SER A 24 -7.31 12.77 13.22
CA SER A 24 -8.11 13.85 12.66
C SER A 24 -8.26 14.92 13.72
N VAL A 25 -7.58 16.05 13.54
CA VAL A 25 -7.69 17.20 14.43
C VAL A 25 -8.31 18.35 13.66
N ASP A 26 -9.50 18.76 14.11
CA ASP A 26 -10.14 20.00 13.67
C ASP A 26 -9.65 21.14 14.55
N GLY A 27 -8.63 21.87 14.08
CA GLY A 27 -8.20 23.12 14.70
C GLY A 27 -8.89 24.32 14.05
N GLU A 28 -9.01 25.43 14.78
CA GLU A 28 -9.69 26.67 14.35
C GLU A 28 -9.19 27.27 13.02
N ARG A 29 -8.03 26.84 12.52
CA ARG A 29 -7.40 27.37 11.30
C ARG A 29 -7.05 26.34 10.23
N ARG A 30 -6.98 25.03 10.55
CA ARG A 30 -6.71 23.95 9.58
C ARG A 30 -7.24 22.61 10.08
N ILE A 31 -7.78 21.83 9.15
CA ILE A 31 -8.07 20.40 9.33
C ILE A 31 -6.78 19.63 9.06
N GLN A 32 -6.29 18.88 10.05
CA GLN A 32 -5.16 17.97 9.86
C GLN A 32 -5.63 16.53 9.89
N ARG A 33 -5.39 15.80 8.80
CA ARG A 33 -5.67 14.37 8.68
C ARG A 33 -4.36 13.63 8.45
N LEU A 34 -4.04 12.68 9.32
CA LEU A 34 -2.85 11.85 9.23
C LEU A 34 -3.27 10.38 9.20
N LEU A 35 -2.53 9.59 8.44
CA LEU A 35 -2.68 8.15 8.35
C LEU A 35 -1.35 7.53 8.78
N VAL A 36 -1.41 6.56 9.69
CA VAL A 36 -0.25 5.86 10.23
C VAL A 36 -0.26 4.44 9.70
N TYR A 37 0.77 4.06 8.97
CA TYR A 37 0.92 2.74 8.35
C TYR A 37 2.06 1.95 9.00
N GLU A 38 2.08 0.64 8.76
CA GLU A 38 3.28 -0.16 9.02
C GLU A 38 4.47 0.36 8.19
N TYR A 39 5.66 0.25 8.76
CA TYR A 39 6.88 0.75 8.12
C TYR A 39 7.46 -0.30 7.17
N MET A 40 7.92 0.16 6.01
CA MET A 40 8.45 -0.68 4.93
C MET A 40 9.93 -0.34 4.70
N PRO A 41 10.87 -1.06 5.34
CA PRO A 41 12.28 -0.66 5.42
C PRO A 41 12.99 -0.69 4.07
N ASN A 42 12.56 -1.55 3.15
CA ASN A 42 13.17 -1.69 1.82
C ASN A 42 12.57 -0.74 0.78
N ARG A 43 11.82 0.28 1.19
CA ARG A 43 11.31 1.37 0.34
C ARG A 43 10.42 0.86 -0.79
N SER A 44 10.30 1.61 -1.88
CA SER A 44 9.44 1.26 -3.02
C SER A 44 10.17 0.39 -4.05
N LEU A 45 9.43 -0.37 -4.85
CA LEU A 45 9.97 -1.10 -5.99
C LEU A 45 10.62 -0.15 -7.01
N GLU A 46 10.09 1.06 -7.17
CA GLU A 46 10.66 2.10 -8.04
C GLU A 46 12.11 2.43 -7.66
N ASP A 47 12.39 2.55 -6.36
CA ASP A 47 13.75 2.77 -5.86
C ASP A 47 14.70 1.67 -6.36
N HIS A 48 14.30 0.40 -6.28
CA HIS A 48 15.14 -0.73 -6.69
C HIS A 48 15.24 -0.91 -8.22
N LEU A 49 14.28 -0.39 -8.99
CA LEU A 49 14.29 -0.49 -10.45
C LEU A 49 15.12 0.60 -11.11
N PHE A 50 15.12 1.82 -10.55
CA PHE A 50 15.67 2.99 -11.23
C PHE A 50 16.82 3.67 -10.48
N ASN A 51 17.03 3.39 -9.19
CA ASN A 51 18.16 3.95 -8.44
C ASN A 51 19.44 3.12 -8.65
N ARG A 52 20.37 3.66 -9.42
CA ARG A 52 21.68 3.03 -9.70
C ARG A 52 22.59 2.88 -8.49
N ALA A 53 22.30 3.55 -7.38
CA ALA A 53 23.06 3.39 -6.14
C ALA A 53 22.68 2.11 -5.37
N LEU A 54 21.55 1.48 -5.70
CA LEU A 54 21.12 0.22 -5.11
C LEU A 54 21.55 -0.96 -5.98
N ASN A 55 21.84 -2.09 -5.33
CA ASN A 55 22.08 -3.32 -6.05
C ASN A 55 20.80 -3.78 -6.75
N PRO A 56 20.87 -4.22 -8.02
CA PRO A 56 19.70 -4.74 -8.71
C PRO A 56 19.13 -5.95 -7.98
N LEU A 57 17.81 -6.00 -7.85
CA LEU A 57 17.12 -7.16 -7.28
C LEU A 57 17.41 -8.43 -8.11
N PRO A 58 17.68 -9.58 -7.48
CA PRO A 58 17.76 -10.87 -8.17
C PRO A 58 16.48 -11.16 -8.95
N TRP A 59 16.62 -11.87 -10.08
CA TRP A 59 15.47 -12.18 -10.95
C TRP A 59 14.34 -12.91 -10.21
N ILE A 60 14.68 -13.89 -9.38
CA ILE A 60 13.69 -14.66 -8.61
C ILE A 60 12.91 -13.77 -7.62
N THR A 61 13.58 -12.80 -6.99
CA THR A 61 12.94 -11.83 -6.10
C THR A 61 11.96 -10.95 -6.86
N ARG A 62 12.29 -10.52 -8.09
CA ARG A 62 11.38 -9.74 -8.94
C ARG A 62 10.11 -10.52 -9.27
N LEU A 63 10.24 -11.82 -9.58
CA LEU A 63 9.08 -12.68 -9.85
C LEU A 63 8.19 -12.82 -8.60
N GLN A 64 8.77 -12.98 -7.42
CA GLN A 64 8.03 -13.02 -6.15
C GLN A 64 7.31 -11.71 -5.86
N ILE A 65 7.96 -10.57 -6.13
CA ILE A 65 7.37 -9.23 -6.02
C ILE A 65 6.18 -9.07 -6.98
N MET A 66 6.34 -9.48 -8.25
CA MET A 66 5.24 -9.43 -9.23
C MET A 66 4.06 -10.29 -8.80
N LEU A 67 4.32 -11.51 -8.32
CA LEU A 67 3.28 -12.43 -7.84
C LEU A 67 2.52 -11.84 -6.65
N GLY A 68 3.23 -11.34 -5.63
CA GLY A 68 2.59 -10.76 -4.45
C GLY A 68 1.81 -9.48 -4.76
N ALA A 69 2.31 -8.63 -5.66
CA ALA A 69 1.57 -7.45 -6.12
C ALA A 69 0.26 -7.86 -6.85
N ALA A 70 0.32 -8.89 -7.70
CA ALA A 70 -0.86 -9.43 -8.37
C ALA A 70 -1.86 -10.05 -7.39
N GLN A 71 -1.39 -10.75 -6.35
CA GLN A 71 -2.23 -11.30 -5.27
C GLN A 71 -2.94 -10.19 -4.50
N GLY A 72 -2.23 -9.11 -4.14
CA GLY A 72 -2.82 -7.94 -3.50
C GLY A 72 -3.91 -7.28 -4.37
N LEU A 73 -3.66 -7.17 -5.68
CA LEU A 73 -4.62 -6.61 -6.63
C LEU A 73 -5.85 -7.51 -6.80
N ALA A 74 -5.66 -8.82 -6.92
CA ALA A 74 -6.74 -9.81 -7.01
C ALA A 74 -7.64 -9.76 -5.77
N TYR A 75 -7.04 -9.65 -4.57
CA TYR A 75 -7.80 -9.49 -3.33
C TYR A 75 -8.68 -8.23 -3.33
N LEU A 76 -8.18 -7.09 -3.83
CA LEU A 76 -8.97 -5.86 -3.91
C LEU A 76 -10.14 -5.98 -4.91
N HIS A 77 -9.94 -6.68 -6.02
CA HIS A 77 -10.95 -6.82 -7.06
C HIS A 77 -12.03 -7.85 -6.73
N GLU A 78 -11.66 -8.96 -6.09
CA GLU A 78 -12.52 -10.15 -5.98
C GLU A 78 -12.66 -10.65 -4.55
N GLY A 79 -11.75 -10.28 -3.64
CA GLY A 79 -11.69 -10.80 -2.27
C GLY A 79 -12.52 -10.02 -1.25
N LEU A 80 -13.14 -8.91 -1.64
CA LEU A 80 -13.94 -8.04 -0.77
C LEU A 80 -15.42 -8.08 -1.19
N GLU A 81 -16.33 -7.91 -0.23
CA GLU A 81 -17.78 -7.79 -0.52
C GLU A 81 -18.09 -6.61 -1.45
N VAL A 82 -17.28 -5.55 -1.39
CA VAL A 82 -17.33 -4.42 -2.31
C VAL A 82 -16.04 -4.39 -3.10
N GLN A 83 -16.15 -4.51 -4.42
CA GLN A 83 -15.03 -4.45 -5.34
C GLN A 83 -14.32 -3.09 -5.22
N VAL A 84 -13.02 -3.12 -4.99
CA VAL A 84 -12.18 -1.93 -4.86
C VAL A 84 -11.34 -1.77 -6.12
N ILE A 85 -11.53 -0.67 -6.85
CA ILE A 85 -10.69 -0.37 -8.02
C ILE A 85 -9.41 0.34 -7.56
N TYR A 86 -8.27 -0.37 -7.63
CA TYR A 86 -6.95 0.19 -7.33
C TYR A 86 -6.41 0.96 -8.53
N ARG A 87 -6.74 2.25 -8.60
CA ARG A 87 -6.50 3.09 -9.79
C ARG A 87 -5.07 3.62 -9.93
N ASP A 88 -4.22 3.43 -8.93
CA ASP A 88 -2.86 3.96 -8.92
C ASP A 88 -1.83 2.83 -8.82
N PHE A 89 -2.00 1.79 -9.65
CA PHE A 89 -1.05 0.68 -9.72
C PHE A 89 0.22 1.10 -10.47
N LYS A 90 1.29 1.35 -9.71
CA LYS A 90 2.62 1.73 -10.21
C LYS A 90 3.73 1.29 -9.25
N SER A 91 4.98 1.27 -9.73
CA SER A 91 6.14 0.81 -8.95
C SER A 91 6.39 1.60 -7.67
N SER A 92 6.09 2.89 -7.62
CA SER A 92 6.26 3.73 -6.43
C SER A 92 5.29 3.36 -5.31
N ASN A 93 4.15 2.74 -5.65
CA ASN A 93 3.13 2.32 -4.69
C ASN A 93 3.26 0.85 -4.27
N VAL A 94 4.27 0.13 -4.78
CA VAL A 94 4.62 -1.21 -4.30
C VAL A 94 5.77 -1.07 -3.31
N LEU A 95 5.48 -1.15 -2.01
CA LEU A 95 6.49 -1.06 -0.96
C LEU A 95 7.01 -2.45 -0.56
N LEU A 96 8.24 -2.52 -0.07
CA LEU A 96 8.95 -3.76 0.23
C LEU A 96 9.27 -3.84 1.73
N ASP A 97 8.84 -4.95 2.36
CA ASP A 97 9.14 -5.20 3.77
C ASP A 97 10.58 -5.69 3.95
N GLU A 98 10.97 -6.06 5.17
CA GLU A 98 12.32 -6.57 5.50
C GLU A 98 12.74 -7.80 4.68
N ASP A 99 11.79 -8.62 4.25
CA ASP A 99 11.98 -9.83 3.45
C ASP A 99 11.87 -9.59 1.93
N PHE A 100 11.75 -8.33 1.50
CA PHE A 100 11.42 -7.94 0.12
C PHE A 100 10.06 -8.46 -0.36
N LYS A 101 9.11 -8.75 0.55
CA LYS A 101 7.74 -9.07 0.15
C LYS A 101 7.00 -7.78 -0.20
N PRO A 102 6.22 -7.79 -1.29
CA PRO A 102 5.55 -6.60 -1.77
C PRO A 102 4.27 -6.32 -0.99
N LYS A 103 4.00 -5.05 -0.73
CA LYS A 103 2.71 -4.55 -0.25
C LYS A 103 2.26 -3.33 -1.04
N LEU A 104 1.04 -3.38 -1.57
CA LEU A 104 0.43 -2.23 -2.25
C LEU A 104 0.09 -1.16 -1.21
N SER A 105 0.44 0.08 -1.52
CA SER A 105 0.26 1.27 -0.68
C SER A 105 -0.62 2.32 -1.35
N ASP A 106 -0.80 3.44 -0.67
CA ASP A 106 -1.45 4.66 -1.17
C ASP A 106 -2.88 4.46 -1.72
N PHE A 107 -3.77 3.96 -0.87
CA PHE A 107 -5.19 3.78 -1.20
C PHE A 107 -6.00 5.09 -1.22
N GLY A 108 -5.35 6.26 -1.25
CA GLY A 108 -5.99 7.57 -1.14
C GLY A 108 -6.98 7.92 -2.28
N LEU A 109 -6.96 7.16 -3.38
CA LEU A 109 -7.78 7.38 -4.58
C LEU A 109 -8.75 6.22 -4.89
N VAL A 110 -8.91 5.27 -3.97
CA VAL A 110 -9.84 4.15 -4.12
C VAL A 110 -11.28 4.68 -4.16
N ILE A 111 -12.05 4.24 -5.17
CA ILE A 111 -13.50 4.45 -5.26
C ILE A 111 -14.23 3.11 -5.24
N TYR A 112 -15.45 3.15 -4.71
CA TYR A 112 -16.44 2.07 -4.74
C TYR A 112 -17.27 2.15 -6.02
#